data_AF-A0A1B6MLU7-F1
#
_entry.id   AF-A0A1B6MLU7-F1
#
_cell.length_a   1.000
_cell.length_b   1.000
_cell.length_c   1.000
_cell.angle_alpha   90.00
_cell.angle_beta   90.00
_cell.angle_gamma   90.00
#
_symmetry.space_group_name_H-M   'P 1'
#
loop_
_entity.id
_entity.type
_entity.pdbx_description
1 polymer ?
#
loop_
_entity_poly.entity_id
_entity_poly.type
_entity_poly.pdbx_seq_one_letter_code
_entity_poly.pdbx_strand_id
1 'polypeptide(L)'
;VPILHGFADTQQWADALRLCRALKDETVWACLAAIAAHARDLDTAEEAYAAINQVDKVVFIQHIKRLPVRAAQLAEMALLGGNVTDAESILLQNGLVFRAVMVNLHTHNWIRALELAVKHKTHVDTVLLHRKRYLQTFEKTETNDKFLQFQDQVELDEQ
;
A
#
# COMPACT_ATOMS: atom_id res chain seq x y z
N VAL A 1 -3.75 -8.03 24.91
CA VAL A 1 -2.78 -8.16 23.80
C VAL A 1 -2.11 -9.54 23.73
N PRO A 2 -1.53 -10.13 24.79
CA PRO A 2 -0.83 -11.43 24.69
C PRO A 2 -1.73 -12.59 24.25
N ILE A 3 -2.99 -12.59 24.72
CA ILE A 3 -3.98 -13.61 24.36
C ILE A 3 -4.38 -13.52 22.88
N LEU A 4 -4.53 -12.29 22.33
CA LEU A 4 -4.83 -12.11 20.90
C LEU A 4 -3.66 -12.55 20.02
N HIS A 5 -2.43 -12.27 20.45
CA HIS A 5 -1.23 -12.75 19.76
C HIS A 5 -1.18 -14.28 19.75
N GLY A 6 -1.47 -14.93 20.90
CA GLY A 6 -1.53 -16.39 20.98
C GLY A 6 -2.61 -17.01 20.07
N PHE A 7 -3.77 -16.35 19.91
CA PHE A 7 -4.78 -16.78 18.95
C PHE A 7 -4.31 -16.62 17.50
N ALA A 8 -3.59 -15.56 17.17
CA ALA A 8 -3.02 -15.39 15.84
C ALA A 8 -1.93 -16.42 15.53
N ASP A 9 -1.05 -16.71 16.48
CA ASP A 9 0.01 -17.73 16.34
C ASP A 9 -0.58 -19.13 16.10
N THR A 10 -1.75 -19.40 16.69
CA THR A 10 -2.49 -20.67 16.52
C THR A 10 -3.56 -20.62 15.43
N GLN A 11 -3.67 -19.51 14.69
CA GLN A 11 -4.67 -19.26 13.64
C GLN A 11 -6.14 -19.39 14.10
N GLN A 12 -6.41 -19.16 15.39
CA GLN A 12 -7.73 -19.23 16.01
C GLN A 12 -8.49 -17.90 15.90
N TRP A 13 -8.68 -17.42 14.67
CA TRP A 13 -9.32 -16.11 14.40
C TRP A 13 -10.77 -16.02 14.89
N ALA A 14 -11.52 -17.12 14.81
CA ALA A 14 -12.90 -17.18 15.28
C ALA A 14 -13.00 -16.91 16.79
N ASP A 15 -12.06 -17.45 17.58
CA ASP A 15 -12.04 -17.24 19.04
C ASP A 15 -11.54 -15.84 19.40
N ALA A 16 -10.59 -15.29 18.62
CA ALA A 16 -10.18 -13.90 18.75
C ALA A 16 -11.35 -12.92 18.50
N LEU A 17 -12.16 -13.15 17.47
CA LEU A 17 -13.36 -12.36 17.18
C LEU A 17 -14.42 -12.48 18.28
N ARG A 18 -14.65 -13.70 18.80
CA ARG A 18 -15.58 -13.92 19.93
C ARG A 18 -15.14 -13.13 21.17
N LEU A 19 -13.84 -13.12 21.47
CA LEU A 19 -13.30 -12.33 22.57
C LEU A 19 -13.52 -10.83 22.35
N CYS A 20 -13.23 -10.30 21.16
CA CYS A 20 -13.41 -8.88 20.86
C CYS A 20 -14.89 -8.45 20.96
N ARG A 21 -15.82 -9.27 20.45
CA ARG A 21 -17.27 -9.04 20.57
C ARG A 21 -17.76 -9.10 22.03
N ALA A 22 -17.16 -9.94 22.87
CA ALA A 22 -17.50 -10.05 24.28
C ALA A 22 -17.02 -8.83 25.09
N LEU A 23 -15.80 -8.35 24.82
CA LEU A 23 -15.20 -7.22 25.54
C LEU A 23 -15.75 -5.87 25.10
N LYS A 24 -16.19 -5.74 23.83
CA LYS A 24 -16.71 -4.49 23.24
C LYS A 24 -15.76 -3.29 23.41
N ASP A 25 -14.47 -3.56 23.46
CA ASP A 25 -13.42 -2.57 23.65
C ASP A 25 -12.74 -2.26 22.30
N GLU A 26 -12.78 -1.00 21.91
CA GLU A 26 -12.21 -0.51 20.65
C GLU A 26 -10.70 -0.76 20.54
N THR A 27 -9.96 -0.68 21.65
CA THR A 27 -8.51 -0.92 21.67
C THR A 27 -8.16 -2.38 21.37
N VAL A 28 -9.00 -3.30 21.82
CA VAL A 28 -8.86 -4.74 21.57
C VAL A 28 -9.14 -5.03 20.10
N TRP A 29 -10.17 -4.41 19.52
CA TRP A 29 -10.45 -4.49 18.08
C TRP A 29 -9.32 -3.89 17.23
N ALA A 30 -8.76 -2.74 17.63
CA ALA A 30 -7.62 -2.14 16.95
C ALA A 30 -6.38 -3.05 16.97
N CYS A 31 -6.12 -3.71 18.10
CA CYS A 31 -5.08 -4.72 18.21
C CYS A 31 -5.34 -5.92 17.30
N LEU A 32 -6.57 -6.46 17.28
CA LEU A 32 -6.94 -7.57 16.39
C LEU A 32 -6.78 -7.18 14.92
N ALA A 33 -7.19 -5.96 14.54
CA ALA A 33 -7.05 -5.47 13.16
C ALA A 33 -5.59 -5.43 12.72
N ALA A 34 -4.69 -4.90 13.56
CA ALA A 34 -3.26 -4.86 13.26
C ALA A 34 -2.65 -6.27 13.15
N ILE A 35 -3.00 -7.17 14.08
CA ILE A 35 -2.52 -8.56 14.08
C ILE A 35 -3.01 -9.32 12.85
N ALA A 36 -4.29 -9.21 12.51
CA ALA A 36 -4.89 -9.87 11.34
C ALA A 36 -4.32 -9.33 10.01
N ALA A 37 -4.14 -8.00 9.91
CA ALA A 37 -3.50 -7.38 8.75
C ALA A 37 -2.06 -7.89 8.55
N HIS A 38 -1.28 -7.97 9.63
CA HIS A 38 0.09 -8.51 9.58
C HIS A 38 0.11 -10.00 9.22
N ALA A 39 -0.80 -10.80 9.79
CA ALA A 39 -0.96 -12.21 9.50
C ALA A 39 -1.62 -12.51 8.14
N ARG A 40 -1.98 -11.47 7.37
CA ARG A 40 -2.57 -11.57 6.03
C ARG A 40 -3.97 -12.22 6.03
N ASP A 41 -4.67 -12.18 7.17
CA ASP A 41 -6.06 -12.65 7.27
C ASP A 41 -7.05 -11.50 7.00
N LEU A 42 -7.48 -11.39 5.75
CA LEU A 42 -8.28 -10.25 5.28
C LEU A 42 -9.72 -10.25 5.79
N ASP A 43 -10.27 -11.41 6.13
CA ASP A 43 -11.65 -11.50 6.64
C ASP A 43 -11.72 -10.96 8.08
N THR A 44 -10.81 -11.39 8.95
CA THR A 44 -10.73 -10.87 10.32
C THR A 44 -10.29 -9.41 10.33
N ALA A 45 -9.34 -9.01 9.48
CA ALA A 45 -8.92 -7.62 9.38
C ALA A 45 -10.07 -6.70 8.93
N GLU A 46 -10.88 -7.13 7.95
CA GLU A 46 -12.04 -6.36 7.49
C GLU A 46 -13.07 -6.16 8.60
N GLU A 47 -13.45 -7.23 9.31
CA GLU A 47 -14.39 -7.13 10.43
C GLU A 47 -13.83 -6.23 11.54
N ALA A 48 -12.55 -6.38 11.88
CA ALA A 48 -11.93 -5.62 12.94
C ALA A 48 -11.79 -4.14 12.59
N TYR A 49 -11.41 -3.78 11.36
CA TYR A 49 -11.38 -2.39 10.91
C TYR A 49 -12.78 -1.77 10.82
N ALA A 50 -13.79 -2.56 10.43
CA ALA A 50 -15.18 -2.11 10.46
C ALA A 50 -15.64 -1.81 11.90
N ALA A 51 -15.26 -2.64 12.87
CA ALA A 51 -15.61 -2.46 14.28
C ALA A 51 -15.03 -1.18 14.91
N ILE A 52 -13.90 -0.69 14.41
CA ILE A 52 -13.26 0.58 14.84
C ILE A 52 -13.47 1.74 13.84
N ASN A 53 -14.47 1.62 12.96
CA ASN A 53 -14.88 2.64 11.99
C ASN A 53 -13.75 3.15 11.05
N GLN A 54 -12.80 2.29 10.70
CA GLN A 54 -11.73 2.57 9.72
C GLN A 54 -12.21 2.20 8.31
N VAL A 55 -13.17 2.97 7.79
CA VAL A 55 -13.88 2.69 6.54
C VAL A 55 -12.95 2.66 5.32
N ASP A 56 -11.95 3.54 5.29
CA ASP A 56 -10.89 3.58 4.28
C ASP A 56 -10.16 2.24 4.16
N LYS A 57 -9.79 1.64 5.29
CA LYS A 57 -9.12 0.34 5.34
C LYS A 57 -10.03 -0.81 4.94
N VAL A 58 -11.32 -0.76 5.30
CA VAL A 58 -12.33 -1.74 4.87
C VAL A 58 -12.46 -1.73 3.35
N VAL A 59 -12.62 -0.55 2.75
CA VAL A 59 -12.71 -0.39 1.29
C VAL A 59 -11.44 -0.88 0.61
N PHE A 60 -10.27 -0.58 1.18
CA PHE A 60 -9.00 -1.06 0.64
C PHE A 60 -8.88 -2.58 0.70
N ILE A 61 -9.28 -3.23 1.81
CA ILE A 61 -9.31 -4.70 1.91
C ILE A 61 -10.25 -5.31 0.86
N GLN A 62 -11.43 -4.74 0.65
CA GLN A 62 -12.36 -5.20 -0.39
C GLN A 62 -11.76 -5.06 -1.79
N HIS A 63 -11.00 -3.99 -2.04
CA HIS A 63 -10.23 -3.84 -3.28
C HIS A 63 -9.21 -4.97 -3.44
N ILE A 64 -8.42 -5.27 -2.40
CA ILE A 64 -7.43 -6.36 -2.41
C ILE A 64 -8.11 -7.69 -2.77
N LYS A 65 -9.23 -8.03 -2.12
CA LYS A 65 -9.96 -9.29 -2.36
C LYS A 65 -10.44 -9.46 -3.82
N ARG A 66 -10.66 -8.36 -4.55
CA ARG A 66 -11.13 -8.36 -5.94
C ARG A 66 -10.01 -8.43 -6.98
N LEU A 67 -8.74 -8.26 -6.58
CA LEU A 67 -7.64 -8.27 -7.53
C LEU A 67 -7.45 -9.68 -8.13
N PRO A 68 -7.40 -9.83 -9.46
CA PRO A 68 -7.27 -11.14 -10.09
C PRO A 68 -5.83 -11.70 -10.03
N VAL A 69 -4.84 -10.83 -9.82
CA VAL A 69 -3.41 -11.18 -9.85
C VAL A 69 -2.91 -11.41 -8.42
N ARG A 70 -2.44 -12.63 -8.13
CA ARG A 70 -1.96 -13.01 -6.79
C ARG A 70 -0.78 -12.17 -6.30
N ALA A 71 0.19 -11.88 -7.17
CA ALA A 71 1.33 -11.03 -6.82
C ALA A 71 0.89 -9.61 -6.45
N ALA A 72 -0.11 -9.07 -7.17
CA ALA A 72 -0.67 -7.76 -6.84
C ALA A 72 -1.42 -7.79 -5.51
N GLN A 73 -2.24 -8.82 -5.24
CA GLN A 73 -2.86 -8.99 -3.93
C GLN A 73 -1.82 -8.96 -2.81
N LEU A 74 -0.76 -9.77 -2.93
CA LEU A 74 0.29 -9.84 -1.91
C LEU A 74 1.01 -8.50 -1.70
N ALA A 75 1.24 -7.74 -2.78
CA ALA A 75 1.84 -6.42 -2.69
C ALA A 75 0.91 -5.41 -1.99
N GLU A 76 -0.37 -5.35 -2.36
CA GLU A 76 -1.35 -4.47 -1.71
C GLU A 76 -1.58 -4.85 -0.23
N MET A 77 -1.50 -6.14 0.11
CA MET A 77 -1.52 -6.59 1.50
C MET A 77 -0.30 -6.10 2.29
N ALA A 78 0.89 -6.09 1.67
CA ALA A 78 2.06 -5.49 2.29
C ALA A 78 1.89 -3.97 2.49
N LEU A 79 1.23 -3.27 1.54
CA LEU A 79 0.89 -1.85 1.67
C LEU A 79 -0.12 -1.58 2.79
N LEU A 80 -1.13 -2.45 2.96
CA LEU A 80 -2.06 -2.36 4.10
C LEU A 80 -1.30 -2.39 5.44
N GLY A 81 -0.25 -3.19 5.52
CA GLY A 81 0.65 -3.26 6.67
C GLY A 81 1.70 -2.14 6.76
N GLY A 82 1.77 -1.24 5.79
CA GLY A 82 2.74 -0.14 5.71
C GLY A 82 4.12 -0.52 5.15
N ASN A 83 4.31 -1.77 4.67
CA ASN A 83 5.60 -2.27 4.18
C ASN A 83 5.77 -1.99 2.68
N VAL A 84 6.09 -0.73 2.33
CA VAL A 84 6.25 -0.30 0.93
C VAL A 84 7.39 -1.05 0.22
N THR A 85 8.50 -1.30 0.90
CA THR A 85 9.65 -2.02 0.35
C THR A 85 9.31 -3.46 -0.03
N ASP A 86 8.52 -4.14 0.80
CA ASP A 86 8.07 -5.51 0.53
C ASP A 86 7.11 -5.54 -0.65
N ALA A 87 6.16 -4.60 -0.69
CA ALA A 87 5.22 -4.46 -1.79
C ALA A 87 5.95 -4.24 -3.13
N GLU A 88 6.92 -3.32 -3.16
CA GLU A 88 7.78 -3.08 -4.32
C GLU A 88 8.51 -4.36 -4.74
N SER A 89 9.15 -5.04 -3.79
CA SER A 89 9.94 -6.25 -4.05
C SER A 89 9.08 -7.37 -4.66
N ILE A 90 7.88 -7.59 -4.11
CA ILE A 90 6.92 -8.57 -4.64
C ILE A 90 6.55 -8.23 -6.08
N LEU A 91 6.23 -6.97 -6.38
CA LEU A 91 5.85 -6.53 -7.72
C LEU A 91 7.00 -6.70 -8.71
N LEU A 92 8.22 -6.29 -8.34
CA LEU A 92 9.40 -6.38 -9.19
C LEU A 92 9.78 -7.83 -9.50
N GLN A 93 9.76 -8.73 -8.50
CA GLN A 93 10.05 -10.15 -8.70
C GLN A 93 9.05 -10.83 -9.65
N ASN A 94 7.82 -10.31 -9.73
CA ASN A 94 6.78 -10.80 -10.63
C ASN A 94 6.70 -10.02 -11.95
N GLY A 95 7.68 -9.16 -12.25
CA GLY A 95 7.73 -8.37 -13.50
C GLY A 95 6.70 -7.25 -13.59
N LEU A 96 5.97 -6.94 -12.52
CA LEU A 96 4.94 -5.90 -12.47
C LEU A 96 5.55 -4.51 -12.23
N VAL A 97 6.51 -4.12 -13.07
CA VAL A 97 7.34 -2.92 -12.88
C VAL A 97 6.50 -1.64 -12.82
N PHE A 98 5.54 -1.47 -13.73
CA PHE A 98 4.68 -0.28 -13.71
C PHE A 98 3.92 -0.15 -12.39
N ARG A 99 3.39 -1.25 -11.84
CA ARG A 99 2.74 -1.22 -10.52
C ARG A 99 3.73 -0.85 -9.42
N ALA A 100 4.96 -1.35 -9.47
CA ALA A 100 6.00 -0.99 -8.50
C ALA A 100 6.34 0.52 -8.54
N VAL A 101 6.39 1.10 -9.74
CA VAL A 101 6.55 2.56 -9.93
C VAL A 101 5.34 3.30 -9.34
N MET A 102 4.12 2.88 -9.67
CA MET A 102 2.90 3.51 -9.15
C MET A 102 2.83 3.44 -7.63
N VAL A 103 3.18 2.32 -7.01
CA VAL A 103 3.22 2.20 -5.54
C VAL A 103 4.12 3.28 -4.93
N ASN A 104 5.33 3.46 -5.46
CA ASN A 104 6.24 4.50 -4.99
C ASN A 104 5.73 5.92 -5.24
N LEU A 105 4.99 6.16 -6.33
CA LEU A 105 4.35 7.46 -6.58
C LEU A 105 3.25 7.74 -5.55
N HIS A 106 2.38 6.77 -5.28
CA HIS A 106 1.28 6.92 -4.31
C HIS A 106 1.79 7.08 -2.88
N THR A 107 2.95 6.50 -2.54
CA THR A 107 3.60 6.67 -1.22
C THR A 107 4.60 7.81 -1.19
N HIS A 108 4.61 8.69 -2.21
CA HIS A 108 5.50 9.86 -2.32
C HIS A 108 7.01 9.55 -2.28
N ASN A 109 7.41 8.34 -2.61
CA ASN A 109 8.80 7.92 -2.81
C ASN A 109 9.30 8.30 -4.21
N TRP A 110 9.24 9.60 -4.53
CA TRP A 110 9.45 10.13 -5.88
C TRP A 110 10.77 9.70 -6.52
N ILE A 111 11.88 9.82 -5.77
CA ILE A 111 13.22 9.47 -6.27
C ILE A 111 13.27 7.97 -6.62
N ARG A 112 12.69 7.12 -5.77
CA ARG A 112 12.64 5.67 -6.01
C ARG A 112 11.79 5.33 -7.22
N ALA A 113 10.63 5.97 -7.37
CA ALA A 113 9.78 5.81 -8.54
C ALA A 113 10.53 6.16 -9.84
N LEU A 114 11.26 7.29 -9.86
CA LEU A 114 12.06 7.71 -11.00
C LEU A 114 13.21 6.74 -11.29
N GLU A 115 13.92 6.29 -10.26
CA GLU A 115 15.00 5.30 -10.42
C GLU A 115 14.50 3.99 -11.02
N LEU A 116 13.35 3.48 -10.56
CA LEU A 116 12.72 2.29 -11.13
C LEU A 116 12.31 2.50 -12.59
N ALA A 117 11.65 3.62 -12.89
CA ALA A 117 11.21 3.98 -14.23
C ALA A 117 12.40 4.05 -15.22
N VAL A 118 13.48 4.73 -14.84
CA VAL A 118 14.68 4.87 -15.67
C VAL A 118 15.41 3.52 -15.81
N LYS A 119 15.59 2.78 -14.72
CA LYS A 119 16.28 1.47 -14.73
C LYS A 119 15.60 0.47 -15.67
N HIS A 120 14.27 0.46 -15.69
CA HIS A 120 13.48 -0.43 -16.53
C HIS A 120 13.05 0.21 -17.85
N LYS A 121 13.49 1.45 -18.14
CA LYS A 121 13.19 2.21 -19.36
C LYS A 121 11.69 2.28 -19.66
N THR A 122 10.90 2.59 -18.64
CA THR A 122 9.44 2.56 -18.71
C THR A 122 8.82 3.68 -17.88
N HIS A 123 7.73 4.30 -18.37
CA HIS A 123 6.88 5.23 -17.62
C HIS A 123 7.60 6.39 -16.90
N VAL A 124 8.71 6.88 -17.46
CA VAL A 124 9.45 8.03 -16.92
C VAL A 124 8.61 9.31 -17.01
N ASP A 125 7.97 9.51 -18.16
CA ASP A 125 6.95 10.53 -18.42
C ASP A 125 5.86 10.56 -17.34
N THR A 126 5.35 9.39 -16.95
CA THR A 126 4.30 9.25 -15.93
C THR A 126 4.81 9.75 -14.58
N VAL A 127 6.02 9.36 -14.19
CA VAL A 127 6.64 9.82 -12.93
C VAL A 127 6.82 11.33 -12.92
N LEU A 128 7.32 11.90 -14.02
CA LEU A 128 7.52 13.34 -14.17
C LEU A 128 6.19 14.11 -14.13
N LEU A 129 5.16 13.62 -14.82
CA LEU A 129 3.82 14.21 -14.83
C LEU A 129 3.18 14.20 -13.44
N HIS A 130 3.20 13.07 -12.74
CA HIS A 130 2.68 12.95 -11.38
C HIS A 130 3.40 13.91 -10.42
N ARG A 131 4.72 14.03 -10.56
CA ARG A 131 5.54 14.95 -9.76
C ARG A 131 5.18 16.42 -10.06
N LYS A 132 5.05 16.78 -11.33
CA LYS A 132 4.64 18.13 -11.77
C LYS A 132 3.27 18.50 -11.20
N ARG A 133 2.27 17.62 -11.34
CA ARG A 133 0.91 17.82 -10.77
C ARG A 133 0.94 17.99 -9.26
N TYR A 134 1.73 17.17 -8.56
CA TYR A 134 1.91 17.28 -7.12
C TYR A 134 2.48 18.66 -6.73
N LEU A 135 3.52 19.14 -7.40
CA LEU A 135 4.13 20.44 -7.10
C LEU A 135 3.22 21.62 -7.46
N GLN A 136 2.49 21.54 -8.57
CA GLN A 136 1.50 22.53 -8.97
C GLN A 136 0.40 22.73 -7.92
N THR A 137 0.00 21.65 -7.23
CA THR A 137 -0.99 21.71 -6.13
C THR A 137 -0.51 22.62 -4.99
N PHE A 138 0.80 22.80 -4.84
CA PHE A 138 1.42 23.69 -3.84
C PHE A 138 2.00 24.98 -4.44
N GLU A 139 1.74 25.26 -5.72
CA GLU A 139 2.30 26.40 -6.45
C GLU A 139 3.85 26.43 -6.42
N LYS A 140 4.47 25.25 -6.40
CA LYS A 140 5.94 25.09 -6.40
C LYS A 140 6.45 24.64 -7.75
N THR A 141 7.69 24.99 -8.03
CA THR A 141 8.46 24.49 -9.18
C THR A 141 9.35 23.32 -8.75
N GLU A 142 9.78 22.50 -9.71
CA GLU A 142 10.71 21.42 -9.42
C GLU A 142 12.09 21.98 -9.05
N THR A 143 12.66 21.45 -7.98
CA THR A 143 13.97 21.83 -7.46
C THR A 143 14.94 20.67 -7.42
N ASN A 144 14.47 19.45 -7.66
CA ASN A 144 15.31 18.27 -7.64
C ASN A 144 16.05 18.11 -8.98
N ASP A 145 17.39 18.16 -8.93
CA ASP A 145 18.26 18.05 -10.10
C ASP A 145 18.00 16.81 -10.96
N LYS A 146 17.71 15.66 -10.32
CA LYS A 146 17.41 14.43 -11.07
C LYS A 146 16.16 14.61 -11.93
N PHE A 147 15.12 15.25 -11.40
CA PHE A 147 13.86 15.45 -12.12
C PHE A 147 14.02 16.47 -13.25
N LEU A 148 14.76 17.57 -13.01
CA LEU A 148 15.05 18.58 -14.04
C LEU A 148 15.81 17.96 -15.23
N GLN A 149 16.83 17.14 -14.96
CA GLN A 149 17.62 16.47 -16.02
C GLN A 149 16.78 15.60 -16.95
N PHE A 150 15.78 14.89 -16.42
CA PHE A 150 14.91 14.02 -17.22
C PHE A 150 13.73 14.77 -17.84
N GLN A 151 13.31 15.89 -17.25
CA GLN A 151 12.27 16.75 -17.82
C GLN A 151 12.70 17.35 -19.17
N ASP A 152 13.98 17.71 -19.31
CA ASP A 152 14.52 18.23 -20.56
C ASP A 152 14.66 17.16 -21.67
N GLN A 153 14.62 15.87 -21.29
CA GLN A 153 14.82 14.74 -22.20
C GLN A 153 13.51 14.10 -22.68
N VAL A 154 12.37 14.43 -22.06
CA VAL A 154 11.08 13.77 -22.29
C VAL A 154 10.01 14.82 -22.56
N GLU A 155 9.42 14.80 -23.75
CA GLU A 155 8.21 15.57 -24.04
C GLU A 155 7.05 15.01 -23.21
N LEU A 156 6.54 15.82 -22.27
CA LEU A 156 5.38 15.46 -21.46
C LEU A 156 4.11 15.82 -22.23
N ASP A 157 3.46 14.82 -22.83
CA ASP A 157 2.18 15.01 -23.50
C ASP A 157 1.05 15.06 -22.46
N GLU A 158 0.45 16.23 -22.28
CA GLU A 158 -0.68 16.46 -21.36
C GLU A 158 -2.00 16.19 -22.11
N GLN A 159 -2.43 14.93 -22.16
CA GLN A 159 -3.80 14.56 -22.56
C GLN A 159 -4.73 14.42 -21.34
#